data_AF-A0A931EGU9-F1
#
_entry.id   AF-A0A931EGU9-F1
#
_cell.length_a   1.000
_cell.length_b   1.000
_cell.length_c   1.000
_cell.angle_alpha   90.00
_cell.angle_beta   90.00
_cell.angle_gamma   90.00
#
_symmetry.space_group_name_H-M   'P 1'
#
loop_
_entity.id
_entity.type
_entity.pdbx_description
1 polymer ?
#
loop_
_entity_poly.entity_id
_entity_poly.type
_entity_poly.pdbx_seq_one_letter_code
_entity_poly.pdbx_strand_id
1 'polypeptide(L)'
;MSHMQIEVTIRMQGWKVETRDAGTCFVPGDVVSVPDYIKPGAVIEIDDAGADLAAHELAARLRDYVEGRHIESIEAIEGYFGRYSAPGYLDCTDWNFSRNARELTRELRDMYGED
;
A
#
# COMPACT_ATOMS: atom_id res chain seq x y z
N MET A 1 12.31 -22.57 12.32
CA MET A 1 11.85 -22.61 10.91
C MET A 1 11.05 -21.35 10.69
N SER A 2 11.48 -20.50 9.77
CA SER A 2 10.77 -19.26 9.45
C SER A 2 9.42 -19.64 8.82
N HIS A 3 8.31 -19.26 9.46
CA HIS A 3 6.94 -19.49 8.97
C HIS A 3 6.47 -18.41 8.00
N MET A 4 7.37 -17.52 7.62
CA MET A 4 7.11 -16.41 6.72
C MET A 4 6.92 -16.92 5.29
N GLN A 5 5.84 -16.49 4.65
CA GLN A 5 5.46 -16.85 3.29
C GLN A 5 5.10 -15.60 2.51
N ILE A 6 5.19 -15.69 1.18
CA ILE A 6 4.77 -14.61 0.30
C ILE A 6 3.26 -14.63 0.18
N GLU A 7 2.67 -13.47 0.43
CA GLU A 7 1.28 -13.17 0.16
C GLU A 7 1.24 -12.21 -1.04
N VAL A 8 0.45 -12.58 -2.05
CA VAL A 8 0.15 -11.70 -3.19
C VAL A 8 -1.36 -11.71 -3.41
N THR A 9 -1.95 -10.53 -3.47
CA THR A 9 -3.38 -10.36 -3.70
C THR A 9 -3.77 -10.74 -5.13
N ILE A 10 -5.07 -10.89 -5.37
CA ILE A 10 -5.59 -10.82 -6.75
C ILE A 10 -5.44 -9.39 -7.28
N ARG A 11 -5.49 -9.22 -8.60
CA ARG A 11 -5.46 -7.88 -9.19
C ARG A 11 -6.62 -7.04 -8.64
N MET A 12 -6.31 -5.89 -8.05
CA MET A 12 -7.29 -5.00 -7.41
C MET A 12 -6.83 -3.55 -7.45
N GLN A 13 -7.74 -2.64 -7.09
CA GLN A 13 -7.37 -1.26 -6.81
C GLN A 13 -6.78 -1.14 -5.40
N GLY A 14 -5.96 -0.12 -5.19
CA GLY A 14 -5.45 0.28 -3.89
C GLY A 14 -4.85 1.67 -3.97
N TRP A 15 -4.02 2.00 -2.99
CA TRP A 15 -3.44 3.32 -2.84
C TRP A 15 -1.92 3.24 -2.97
N LYS A 16 -1.36 4.16 -3.77
CA LYS A 16 0.03 4.59 -3.64
C LYS A 16 0.03 5.86 -2.79
N VAL A 17 0.83 5.86 -1.74
CA VAL A 17 0.89 6.98 -0.79
C VAL A 17 2.30 7.50 -0.76
N GLU A 18 2.49 8.77 -1.10
CA GLU A 18 3.79 9.43 -0.94
C GLU A 18 3.82 10.11 0.41
N THR A 19 4.82 9.76 1.22
CA THR A 19 5.05 10.36 2.52
C THR A 19 6.37 11.13 2.52
N ARG A 20 6.38 12.27 3.22
CA ARG A 20 7.57 13.11 3.34
C ARG A 20 8.72 12.40 4.06
N ASP A 21 8.39 11.58 5.06
CA ASP A 21 9.36 11.06 6.02
C ASP A 21 9.84 9.63 5.70
N ALA A 22 9.09 8.85 4.91
CA ALA A 22 9.38 7.44 4.63
C ALA A 22 9.29 7.06 3.14
N GLY A 23 8.95 8.02 2.26
CA GLY A 23 8.84 7.77 0.83
C GLY A 23 7.51 7.11 0.45
N THR A 24 7.56 6.24 -0.57
CA THR A 24 6.37 5.62 -1.15
C THR A 24 5.93 4.39 -0.37
N CYS A 25 4.66 4.37 0.02
CA CYS A 25 3.98 3.21 0.60
C CYS A 25 2.84 2.75 -0.30
N PHE A 26 2.46 1.48 -0.18
CA PHE A 26 1.32 0.90 -0.89
C PHE A 26 0.30 0.34 0.09
N VAL A 27 -0.98 0.49 -0.21
CA VAL A 27 -2.07 -0.04 0.62
C VAL A 27 -3.12 -0.71 -0.28
N PRO A 28 -3.35 -2.02 -0.16
CA PRO A 28 -4.38 -2.72 -0.92
C PRO A 28 -5.79 -2.19 -0.62
N GLY A 29 -6.70 -2.28 -1.60
CA GLY A 29 -8.08 -1.85 -1.45
C GLY A 29 -8.92 -2.71 -0.49
N ASP A 30 -8.50 -3.93 -0.17
CA ASP A 30 -9.14 -4.77 0.86
C ASP A 30 -8.68 -4.40 2.28
N VAL A 31 -7.57 -3.67 2.42
CA VAL A 31 -7.12 -3.05 3.68
C VAL A 31 -7.79 -1.69 3.87
N VAL A 32 -7.68 -0.80 2.88
CA VAL A 32 -8.36 0.50 2.86
C VAL A 32 -9.12 0.66 1.55
N SER A 33 -10.45 0.51 1.60
CA SER A 33 -11.30 0.52 0.40
C SER A 33 -11.15 1.76 -0.46
N VAL A 34 -11.00 1.51 -1.76
CA VAL A 34 -11.08 2.52 -2.83
C VAL A 34 -12.54 2.63 -3.27
N PRO A 35 -13.21 3.79 -3.10
CA PRO A 35 -14.56 3.98 -3.59
C PRO A 35 -14.67 3.82 -5.12
N ASP A 36 -15.73 3.19 -5.62
CA ASP A 36 -15.90 2.85 -7.05
C ASP A 36 -15.86 4.04 -8.02
N TYR A 37 -16.15 5.25 -7.52
CA TYR A 37 -16.10 6.49 -8.31
C TYR A 37 -14.68 7.01 -8.50
N ILE A 38 -13.71 6.60 -7.68
CA ILE A 38 -12.29 6.93 -7.85
C ILE A 38 -11.70 5.94 -8.85
N LYS A 39 -11.08 6.47 -9.90
CA LYS A 39 -10.47 5.65 -10.96
C LYS A 39 -8.96 5.58 -10.78
N PRO A 40 -8.32 4.47 -11.21
CA PRO A 40 -6.86 4.40 -11.22
C PRO A 40 -6.24 5.59 -11.98
N GLY A 41 -5.20 6.19 -11.40
CA GLY A 41 -4.56 7.43 -11.86
C GLY A 41 -5.17 8.70 -11.27
N ALA A 42 -6.24 8.62 -10.48
CA ALA A 42 -6.72 9.77 -9.70
C ALA A 42 -5.72 10.08 -8.58
N VAL A 43 -5.27 11.33 -8.53
CA VAL A 43 -4.32 11.84 -7.52
C VAL A 43 -5.05 12.82 -6.61
N ILE A 44 -4.86 12.65 -5.31
CA ILE A 44 -5.39 13.49 -4.25
C ILE A 44 -4.18 14.08 -3.52
N GLU A 45 -3.97 15.38 -3.66
CA GLU A 45 -2.94 16.12 -2.95
C GLU A 45 -3.41 16.43 -1.53
N ILE A 46 -2.54 16.26 -0.54
CA ILE A 46 -2.85 16.57 0.85
C ILE A 46 -2.24 17.93 1.21
N ASP A 47 -3.10 18.91 1.47
CA ASP A 47 -2.67 20.22 1.94
C ASP A 47 -2.54 20.25 3.47
N ASP A 48 -1.50 20.92 4.00
CA ASP A 48 -1.33 21.05 5.46
C ASP A 48 -2.43 21.92 6.13
N ALA A 49 -3.25 22.63 5.35
CA ALA A 49 -4.24 23.58 5.85
C ALA A 49 -5.59 22.92 6.20
N GLY A 50 -5.83 21.66 5.84
CA GLY A 50 -7.09 20.99 6.13
C GLY A 50 -8.26 21.41 5.24
N ALA A 51 -8.00 21.98 4.06
CA ALA A 51 -9.07 22.59 3.25
C ALA A 51 -10.00 21.55 2.63
N ASP A 52 -9.46 20.42 2.15
CA ASP A 52 -10.24 19.28 1.67
C ASP A 52 -10.44 18.25 2.78
N LEU A 53 -11.62 18.28 3.42
CA LEU A 53 -11.96 17.36 4.50
C LEU A 53 -11.92 15.89 4.06
N ALA A 54 -12.38 15.58 2.84
CA ALA A 54 -12.43 14.20 2.35
C ALA A 54 -11.03 13.65 2.12
N ALA A 55 -10.12 14.46 1.57
CA ALA A 55 -8.72 14.12 1.43
C ALA A 55 -8.05 13.84 2.79
N HIS A 56 -8.35 14.66 3.80
CA HIS A 56 -7.81 14.50 5.16
C HIS A 56 -8.36 13.28 5.88
N GLU A 57 -9.65 12.96 5.72
CA GLU A 57 -10.26 11.74 6.25
C GLU A 57 -9.65 10.48 5.64
N LEU A 58 -9.41 10.48 4.32
CA LEU A 58 -8.72 9.38 3.64
C LEU A 58 -7.28 9.25 4.15
N ALA A 59 -6.53 10.36 4.23
CA ALA A 59 -5.17 10.37 4.77
C ALA A 59 -5.14 9.81 6.20
N ALA A 60 -6.09 10.19 7.06
CA ALA A 60 -6.18 9.69 8.42
C ALA A 60 -6.37 8.16 8.48
N ARG A 61 -7.18 7.59 7.58
CA ARG A 61 -7.37 6.13 7.47
C ARG A 61 -6.13 5.38 6.97
N LEU A 62 -5.33 6.02 6.12
CA LEU A 62 -4.12 5.41 5.56
C LEU A 62 -2.93 5.44 6.52
N ARG A 63 -2.87 6.42 7.45
CA ARG A 63 -1.76 6.59 8.42
C ARG A 63 -1.46 5.35 9.25
N ASP A 64 -2.44 4.50 9.51
CA ASP A 64 -2.23 3.27 10.29
C ASP A 64 -1.52 2.16 9.48
N TYR A 65 -1.38 2.34 8.16
CA TYR A 65 -0.87 1.34 7.22
C TYR A 65 0.31 1.82 6.38
N VAL A 66 0.79 3.04 6.59
CA VAL A 66 1.92 3.62 5.88
C VAL A 66 2.99 4.05 6.88
N GLU A 67 4.25 3.91 6.51
CA GLU A 67 5.34 4.49 7.27
C GLU A 67 5.36 6.02 7.04
N GLY A 68 5.70 6.80 8.07
CA GLY A 68 5.66 8.26 8.01
C GLY A 68 4.31 8.88 8.39
N ARG A 69 4.34 10.04 9.04
CA ARG A 69 3.12 10.71 9.55
C ARG A 69 2.58 11.77 8.59
N HIS A 70 3.43 12.27 7.71
CA HIS A 70 3.14 13.35 6.78
C HIS A 70 2.92 12.80 5.37
N ILE A 71 1.66 12.51 5.03
CA ILE A 71 1.23 12.14 3.68
C ILE A 71 1.19 13.39 2.82
N GLU A 72 1.83 13.35 1.64
CA GLU A 72 1.86 14.45 0.67
C GLU A 72 0.86 14.23 -0.46
N SER A 73 0.77 13.00 -0.98
CA SER A 73 -0.20 12.66 -2.01
C SER A 73 -0.68 11.21 -1.90
N ILE A 74 -1.88 10.98 -2.42
CA ILE A 74 -2.53 9.67 -2.48
C ILE A 74 -2.99 9.46 -3.92
N GLU A 75 -2.49 8.41 -4.57
CA GLU A 75 -2.89 8.02 -5.92
C GLU A 75 -3.65 6.69 -5.88
N ALA A 76 -4.82 6.64 -6.52
CA ALA A 76 -5.50 5.37 -6.77
C ALA A 76 -4.73 4.59 -7.85
N ILE A 77 -4.31 3.38 -7.54
CA ILE A 77 -3.59 2.51 -8.48
C ILE A 77 -4.31 1.17 -8.66
N GLU A 78 -3.99 0.44 -9.72
CA GLU A 78 -4.49 -0.91 -9.94
C GLU A 78 -3.35 -1.86 -10.30
N GLY A 79 -3.32 -3.02 -9.65
CA GLY A 79 -2.30 -4.04 -9.87
C GLY A 79 -2.35 -5.11 -8.80
N TYR A 80 -1.19 -5.70 -8.52
CA TYR A 80 -1.00 -6.70 -7.49
C TYR A 80 -0.26 -6.08 -6.32
N PHE A 81 -0.69 -6.44 -5.11
CA PHE A 81 -0.04 -6.06 -3.89
C PHE A 81 0.51 -7.31 -3.23
N GLY A 82 1.70 -7.21 -2.64
CA GLY A 82 2.29 -8.36 -1.99
C GLY A 82 3.23 -7.98 -0.87
N ARG A 83 3.36 -8.89 0.08
CA ARG A 83 4.21 -8.74 1.26
C ARG A 83 4.69 -10.09 1.72
N TYR A 84 5.55 -10.07 2.72
CA TYR A 84 6.05 -11.27 3.35
C TYR A 84 5.37 -11.44 4.72
N SER A 85 4.37 -12.30 4.79
CA SER A 85 3.52 -12.47 5.98
C SER A 85 3.82 -13.78 6.72
N ALA A 86 3.63 -13.79 8.03
CA ALA A 86 3.73 -14.99 8.85
C ALA A 86 2.31 -15.34 9.36
N PRO A 87 1.64 -16.37 8.81
CA PRO A 87 0.28 -16.70 9.19
C PRO A 87 0.13 -16.92 10.69
N GLY A 88 -0.78 -16.19 11.32
CA GLY A 88 -1.03 -16.26 12.76
C GLY A 88 -0.17 -15.31 13.61
N TYR A 89 0.69 -14.50 12.98
CA TYR A 89 1.40 -13.40 13.63
C TYR A 89 0.89 -12.05 13.10
N LEU A 90 1.16 -10.97 13.84
CA LEU A 90 0.91 -9.63 13.35
C LEU A 90 1.89 -9.36 12.20
N ASP A 91 1.36 -9.22 10.99
CA ASP A 91 2.18 -8.94 9.81
C ASP A 91 2.66 -7.50 9.84
N CYS A 92 3.94 -7.31 10.15
CA CYS A 92 4.60 -6.01 10.22
C CYS A 92 5.43 -5.68 8.98
N THR A 93 5.21 -6.36 7.85
CA THR A 93 5.93 -6.10 6.60
C THR A 93 5.11 -5.22 5.67
N ASP A 94 5.79 -4.29 5.00
CA ASP A 94 5.16 -3.36 4.08
C ASP A 94 4.63 -4.07 2.83
N TRP A 95 3.55 -3.51 2.29
CA TRP A 95 3.06 -3.89 0.99
C TRP A 95 3.95 -3.35 -0.12
N ASN A 96 4.23 -4.20 -1.09
CA ASN A 96 4.90 -3.90 -2.35
C ASN A 96 3.88 -3.98 -3.48
N PHE A 97 4.14 -3.26 -4.58
CA PHE A 97 3.22 -3.16 -5.70
C PHE A 97 3.90 -3.49 -7.02
N SER A 98 3.21 -4.23 -7.88
CA SER A 98 3.58 -4.36 -9.29
C SER A 98 2.34 -4.55 -10.16
N ARG A 99 2.47 -4.21 -11.45
CA ARG A 99 1.46 -4.56 -12.47
C ARG A 99 1.53 -6.03 -12.90
N ASN A 100 2.55 -6.76 -12.44
CA ASN A 100 2.79 -8.16 -12.79
C ASN A 100 3.02 -9.02 -11.53
N ALA A 101 2.07 -9.92 -11.22
CA ALA A 101 2.13 -10.79 -10.05
C ALA A 101 3.40 -11.66 -9.98
N ARG A 102 3.89 -12.15 -11.13
CA ARG A 102 5.07 -13.03 -11.19
C ARG A 102 6.34 -12.27 -10.85
N GLU A 103 6.44 -11.04 -11.33
CA GLU A 103 7.55 -10.13 -11.05
C GLU A 103 7.55 -9.77 -9.56
N LEU A 104 6.39 -9.34 -9.03
CA LEU A 104 6.24 -9.05 -7.60
C LEU A 104 6.62 -10.22 -6.71
N THR A 105 6.19 -11.43 -7.08
CA THR A 105 6.54 -12.64 -6.32
C THR A 105 8.04 -12.90 -6.36
N ARG A 106 8.70 -12.69 -7.51
CA ARG A 106 10.16 -12.84 -7.62
C ARG A 106 10.86 -11.78 -6.79
N GLU A 107 10.47 -10.52 -6.88
CA GLU A 107 11.05 -9.42 -6.10
C GLU A 107 10.92 -9.68 -4.60
N LEU A 108 9.76 -10.09 -4.13
CA LEU A 108 9.54 -10.45 -2.73
C LEU A 108 10.39 -11.65 -2.28
N ARG A 109 10.62 -12.64 -3.17
CA ARG A 109 11.57 -13.73 -2.89
C ARG A 109 13.00 -13.21 -2.82
N ASP A 110 13.40 -12.34 -3.74
CA ASP A 110 14.77 -11.83 -3.77
C ASP A 110 15.05 -10.90 -2.57
N MET A 111 14.03 -10.17 -2.08
CA MET A 111 14.14 -9.29 -0.91
C MET A 111 14.21 -10.02 0.44
N TYR A 112 13.47 -11.13 0.59
CA TYR A 112 13.22 -11.76 1.89
C TYR A 112 13.47 -13.28 1.92
N GLY A 113 13.70 -13.89 0.76
CA GLY A 113 14.04 -15.30 0.60
C GLY A 113 15.54 -15.47 0.41
N GLU A 114 16.29 -15.54 1.51
CA GLU A 114 17.63 -16.15 1.47
C GLU A 114 17.48 -17.68 1.67
N ASP A 115 18.01 -18.46 0.71
CA ASP A 115 18.20 -19.92 0.59
C ASP A 115 17.30 -20.89 1.40
#